data_AF-A0A9D9HKZ8-F1
#
_entry.id   AF-A0A9D9HKZ8-F1
#
_cell.length_a   1.000
_cell.length_b   1.000
_cell.length_c   1.000
_cell.angle_alpha   90.00
_cell.angle_beta   90.00
_cell.angle_gamma   90.00
#
_symmetry.space_group_name_H-M   'P 1'
#
loop_
_entity.id
_entity.type
_entity.pdbx_description
1 polymer ?
#
loop_
_entity_poly.entity_id
_entity_poly.type
_entity_poly.pdbx_seq_one_letter_code
_entity_poly.pdbx_strand_id
1 'polypeptide(L)'
;YVGSVTGSNNLGTLTACYHAKRNINGPSGTTGGVAGRNYKGLMSYGGIITACYWGSNGQIQGIGEDQVGTGGTTMVTDGNWSGAKDAMNTALQNAGSEWRYELTGALPTLKKQ
;
A
#
# COMPACT_ATOMS: atom_id res chain seq x y z
N TYR A 1 -6.16 -13.45 6.51
CA TYR A 1 -5.97 -12.26 5.68
C TYR A 1 -4.53 -12.21 5.22
N VAL A 2 -4.31 -12.06 3.93
CA VAL A 2 -2.98 -12.10 3.32
C VAL A 2 -2.76 -10.79 2.57
N GLY A 3 -1.68 -10.08 2.89
CA GLY A 3 -1.28 -8.89 2.17
C GLY A 3 0.23 -8.74 2.16
N SER A 4 0.76 -8.11 1.11
CA SER A 4 2.19 -7.98 0.89
C SER A 4 2.90 -7.13 1.93
N VAL A 5 2.23 -6.07 2.38
CA VAL A 5 2.74 -5.11 3.36
C VAL A 5 2.23 -5.47 4.74
N THR A 6 0.94 -5.81 4.86
CA THR A 6 0.37 -6.31 6.11
C THR A 6 -0.76 -7.31 5.88
N GLY A 7 -0.89 -8.28 6.77
CA GLY A 7 -2.04 -9.19 6.78
C GLY A 7 -3.32 -8.46 7.20
N SER A 8 -3.29 -7.70 8.29
CA SER A 8 -4.45 -6.97 8.83
C SER A 8 -4.01 -5.62 9.37
N ASN A 9 -4.57 -4.55 8.83
CA ASN A 9 -4.47 -3.21 9.38
C ASN A 9 -5.73 -2.92 10.19
N ASN A 10 -5.62 -2.74 11.51
CA ASN A 10 -6.78 -2.55 12.38
C ASN A 10 -6.96 -1.08 12.77
N LEU A 11 -5.98 -0.53 13.48
CA LEU A 11 -5.92 0.88 13.89
C LEU A 11 -4.57 1.50 13.52
N GLY A 12 -3.87 0.87 12.58
CA GLY A 12 -2.56 1.31 12.13
C GLY A 12 -2.66 2.31 10.99
N THR A 13 -1.55 3.00 10.78
CA THR A 13 -1.34 3.91 9.65
C THR A 13 -0.28 3.32 8.74
N LEU A 14 -0.65 3.05 7.50
CA LEU A 14 0.28 2.72 6.42
C LEU A 14 0.41 3.95 5.52
N THR A 15 1.60 4.53 5.47
CA THR A 15 1.88 5.67 4.60
C THR A 15 3.01 5.30 3.65
N ALA A 16 2.81 5.56 2.36
CA ALA A 16 3.84 5.46 1.35
C ALA A 16 4.53 4.09 1.30
N CYS A 17 3.74 3.05 1.08
CA CYS A 17 4.19 1.67 1.04
C CYS A 17 4.03 1.08 -0.36
N TYR A 18 4.83 0.07 -0.73
CA TYR A 18 4.59 -0.60 -1.99
C TYR A 18 4.98 -2.08 -2.01
N HIS A 19 4.35 -2.82 -2.92
CA HIS A 19 4.73 -4.19 -3.27
C HIS A 19 4.87 -4.34 -4.79
N ALA A 20 6.08 -4.59 -5.27
CA ALA A 20 6.34 -4.58 -6.71
C ALA A 20 6.56 -5.95 -7.35
N LYS A 21 6.88 -6.99 -6.58
CA LYS A 21 7.35 -8.26 -7.14
C LYS A 21 6.77 -9.48 -6.44
N ARG A 22 6.58 -10.54 -7.23
CA ARG A 22 6.10 -11.87 -6.82
C ARG A 22 4.62 -11.87 -6.45
N ASN A 23 3.99 -12.99 -6.79
CA ASN A 23 2.59 -13.21 -6.52
C ASN A 23 2.38 -13.50 -5.03
N ILE A 24 1.18 -13.17 -4.56
CA ILE A 24 0.72 -13.51 -3.23
C ILE A 24 -0.54 -14.35 -3.38
N ASN A 25 -0.55 -15.48 -2.68
CA ASN A 25 -1.63 -16.46 -2.75
C ASN A 25 -2.32 -16.54 -1.39
N GLY A 26 -3.65 -16.55 -1.42
CA GLY A 26 -4.49 -16.68 -0.25
C GLY A 26 -5.96 -16.83 -0.67
N PRO A 27 -6.88 -16.97 0.29
CA PRO A 27 -8.30 -17.09 -0.01
C PRO A 27 -8.83 -15.84 -0.74
N SER A 28 -9.78 -16.05 -1.65
CA SER A 28 -10.50 -14.97 -2.34
C SER A 28 -11.18 -14.05 -1.31
N GLY A 29 -11.24 -12.74 -1.62
CA GLY A 29 -11.85 -11.73 -0.75
C GLY A 29 -11.06 -11.39 0.53
N THR A 30 -9.93 -12.05 0.81
CA THR A 30 -9.09 -11.76 1.98
C THR A 30 -7.60 -11.58 1.63
N THR A 31 -7.32 -11.50 0.33
CA THR A 31 -5.98 -11.33 -0.24
C THR A 31 -5.90 -10.01 -0.99
N GLY A 32 -4.92 -9.16 -0.67
CA GLY A 32 -4.72 -7.87 -1.33
C GLY A 32 -3.26 -7.58 -1.66
N GLY A 33 -3.03 -6.78 -2.70
CA GLY A 33 -1.69 -6.36 -3.13
C GLY A 33 -0.92 -5.51 -2.12
N VAL A 34 -1.61 -4.92 -1.13
CA VAL A 34 -1.03 -4.16 -0.02
C VAL A 34 -1.45 -4.78 1.30
N ALA A 35 -2.76 -4.85 1.57
CA ALA A 35 -3.30 -5.32 2.83
C ALA A 35 -4.30 -6.48 2.61
N GLY A 36 -4.25 -7.49 3.46
CA GLY A 36 -5.28 -8.54 3.45
C GLY A 36 -6.61 -8.03 3.98
N ARG A 37 -6.58 -7.21 5.03
CA ARG A 37 -7.74 -6.56 5.62
C ARG A 37 -7.41 -5.15 6.09
N ASN A 38 -8.32 -4.22 5.89
CA ASN A 38 -8.36 -2.92 6.57
C ASN A 38 -9.63 -2.87 7.42
N TYR A 39 -9.46 -3.04 8.73
CA TYR A 39 -10.55 -3.31 9.68
C TYR A 39 -11.06 -2.01 10.32
N LYS A 40 -12.39 -1.88 10.43
CA LYS A 40 -13.06 -0.76 11.11
C LYS A 40 -13.62 -1.16 12.47
N GLY A 41 -14.11 -2.41 12.59
CA GLY A 41 -14.75 -2.90 13.80
C GLY A 41 -15.95 -2.06 14.25
N LEU A 42 -16.17 -2.01 15.56
CA LEU A 42 -17.23 -1.20 16.21
C LEU A 42 -16.76 0.23 16.53
N MET A 43 -15.59 0.63 16.05
CA MET A 43 -15.01 1.93 16.35
C MET A 43 -15.44 2.97 15.30
N SER A 44 -15.46 4.24 15.70
CA SER A 44 -15.78 5.35 14.80
C SER A 44 -14.69 5.60 13.74
N TYR A 45 -13.47 5.10 13.97
CA TYR A 45 -12.33 5.18 13.08
C TYR A 45 -11.74 3.78 12.83
N GLY A 46 -11.13 3.60 11.66
CA GLY A 46 -10.44 2.36 11.28
C GLY A 46 -9.01 2.63 10.82
N GLY A 47 -8.34 1.59 10.34
CA GLY A 47 -7.00 1.69 9.79
C GLY A 47 -6.92 2.69 8.63
N ILE A 48 -5.84 3.47 8.61
CA ILE A 48 -5.55 4.47 7.58
C ILE A 48 -4.50 3.88 6.63
N ILE A 49 -4.78 3.95 5.34
CA ILE A 49 -3.82 3.61 4.29
C ILE A 49 -3.75 4.81 3.36
N THR A 50 -2.54 5.29 3.09
CA THR A 50 -2.30 6.50 2.30
C THR A 50 -1.17 6.28 1.33
N ALA A 51 -1.44 6.54 0.05
CA ALA A 51 -0.45 6.48 -1.04
C ALA A 51 0.32 5.15 -1.06
N CYS A 52 -0.37 4.02 -0.89
CA CYS A 52 0.25 2.72 -1.03
C CYS A 52 0.03 2.15 -2.44
N TYR A 53 1.00 1.40 -2.95
CA TYR A 53 0.98 0.95 -4.34
C TYR A 53 1.30 -0.55 -4.47
N TRP A 54 0.77 -1.20 -5.49
CA TRP A 54 1.19 -2.57 -5.82
C TRP A 54 1.36 -2.74 -7.33
N GLY A 55 2.31 -3.58 -7.73
CA GLY A 55 2.47 -3.96 -9.13
C GLY A 55 1.44 -4.99 -9.56
N SER A 56 1.22 -5.11 -10.87
CA SER A 56 0.39 -6.15 -11.50
C SER A 56 1.00 -7.56 -11.35
N ASN A 57 1.03 -8.09 -10.12
CA ASN A 57 1.59 -9.40 -9.76
C ASN A 57 0.49 -10.46 -9.53
N GLY A 58 -0.60 -10.38 -10.32
CA GLY A 58 -1.72 -11.33 -10.26
C GLY A 58 -2.78 -11.02 -9.20
N GLN A 59 -2.62 -9.97 -8.39
CA GLN A 59 -3.68 -9.49 -7.51
C GLN A 59 -4.64 -8.58 -8.29
N ILE A 60 -5.94 -8.70 -7.99
CA ILE A 60 -7.00 -7.88 -8.63
C ILE A 60 -7.38 -6.63 -7.82
N GLN A 61 -6.88 -6.50 -6.60
CA GLN A 61 -7.19 -5.42 -5.67
C GLN A 61 -6.07 -5.19 -4.66
N GLY A 62 -5.96 -3.96 -4.15
CA GLY A 62 -4.94 -3.57 -3.17
C GLY A 62 -5.27 -4.01 -1.75
N ILE A 63 -6.56 -4.06 -1.41
CA ILE A 63 -7.05 -4.51 -0.11
C ILE A 63 -7.99 -5.69 -0.34
N GLY A 64 -7.76 -6.81 0.35
CA GLY A 64 -8.62 -7.99 0.30
C GLY A 64 -10.02 -7.69 0.86
N GLU A 65 -10.08 -7.45 2.17
CA GLU A 65 -11.30 -7.02 2.86
C GLU A 65 -11.14 -5.59 3.36
N ASP A 66 -11.75 -4.61 2.68
CA ASP A 66 -11.76 -3.21 3.13
C ASP A 66 -13.07 -2.87 3.84
N GLN A 67 -13.02 -2.78 5.17
CA GLN A 67 -14.16 -2.38 6.00
C GLN A 67 -14.20 -0.87 6.27
N VAL A 68 -13.10 -0.16 5.98
CA VAL A 68 -12.98 1.28 6.23
C VAL A 68 -13.34 2.07 4.97
N GLY A 69 -13.06 1.53 3.78
CA GLY A 69 -13.40 2.14 2.49
C GLY A 69 -12.50 3.33 2.14
N THR A 70 -11.24 3.33 2.58
CA THR A 70 -10.35 4.49 2.44
C THR A 70 -9.72 4.62 1.06
N GLY A 71 -9.70 3.54 0.26
CA GLY A 71 -9.24 3.59 -1.13
C GLY A 71 -7.77 4.02 -1.32
N GLY A 72 -6.95 4.06 -0.26
CA GLY A 72 -5.60 4.62 -0.28
C GLY A 72 -4.53 3.74 -0.92
N THR A 73 -4.96 2.85 -1.81
CA THR A 73 -4.09 1.90 -2.49
C THR A 73 -4.32 2.03 -4.00
N THR A 74 -3.25 2.13 -4.81
CA THR A 74 -3.33 2.13 -6.28
C THR A 74 -2.43 1.08 -6.97
N MET A 75 -2.92 0.44 -8.03
CA MET A 75 -2.12 -0.48 -8.85
C MET A 75 -1.22 0.27 -9.85
N VAL A 76 0.03 -0.15 -9.98
CA VAL A 76 0.95 0.27 -11.05
C VAL A 76 0.88 -0.76 -12.17
N THR A 77 0.34 -0.38 -13.32
CA THR A 77 -0.03 -1.28 -14.44
C THR A 77 1.03 -1.35 -15.54
N ASP A 78 1.74 -0.26 -15.79
CA ASP A 78 2.72 -0.09 -16.87
C ASP A 78 4.16 -0.34 -16.41
N GLY A 79 4.35 -0.66 -15.13
CA GLY A 79 5.66 -0.81 -14.52
C GLY A 79 6.41 0.51 -14.28
N ASN A 80 5.78 1.66 -14.56
CA ASN A 80 6.36 2.97 -14.31
C ASN A 80 6.05 3.45 -12.89
N TRP A 81 7.05 3.35 -12.02
CA TRP A 81 6.92 3.72 -10.61
C TRP A 81 7.14 5.20 -10.33
N SER A 82 7.39 6.06 -11.33
CA SER A 82 7.67 7.49 -11.08
C SER A 82 6.50 8.19 -10.39
N GLY A 83 5.28 8.04 -10.93
CA GLY A 83 4.10 8.67 -10.33
C GLY A 83 3.78 8.13 -8.93
N ALA A 84 3.93 6.81 -8.74
CA ALA A 84 3.80 6.20 -7.42
C ALA A 84 4.84 6.76 -6.43
N LYS A 85 6.10 6.87 -6.84
CA LYS A 85 7.20 7.45 -6.05
C LYS A 85 6.90 8.91 -5.68
N ASP A 86 6.41 9.72 -6.60
CA ASP A 86 6.07 11.12 -6.34
C ASP A 86 4.93 11.24 -5.32
N ALA A 87 3.84 10.50 -5.51
CA ALA A 87 2.72 10.50 -4.57
C ALA A 87 3.11 9.96 -3.17
N MET A 88 3.93 8.91 -3.12
CA MET A 88 4.50 8.39 -1.88
C MET A 88 5.35 9.45 -1.16
N ASN A 89 6.17 10.21 -1.91
CA ASN A 89 6.98 11.28 -1.34
C ASN A 89 6.16 12.46 -0.83
N THR A 90 5.09 12.85 -1.54
CA THR A 90 4.13 13.85 -1.05
C THR A 90 3.49 13.39 0.25
N ALA A 91 3.06 12.12 0.33
CA ALA A 91 2.49 11.58 1.56
C ALA A 91 3.49 11.56 2.73
N LEU A 92 4.75 11.17 2.47
CA LEU A 92 5.82 11.20 3.47
C LEU A 92 6.13 12.62 3.95
N GLN A 93 6.15 13.59 3.03
CA GLN A 93 6.36 15.00 3.36
C GLN A 93 5.23 15.54 4.23
N ASN A 94 3.97 15.27 3.88
CA ASN A 94 2.81 15.67 4.68
C ASN A 94 2.81 15.02 6.07
N ALA A 95 3.39 13.82 6.19
CA ALA A 95 3.59 13.14 7.46
C ALA A 95 4.84 13.61 8.25
N GLY A 96 5.59 14.60 7.74
CA GLY A 96 6.79 15.12 8.41
C GLY A 96 7.99 14.16 8.40
N SER A 97 8.01 13.16 7.51
CA SER A 97 9.10 12.20 7.43
C SER A 97 10.36 12.83 6.82
N GLU A 98 11.53 12.41 7.29
CA GLU A 98 12.85 12.71 6.69
C GLU A 98 13.21 11.72 5.56
N TRP A 99 12.39 10.70 5.33
CA TRP A 99 12.64 9.68 4.31
C TRP A 99 11.95 10.01 2.99
N ARG A 100 12.63 9.77 1.87
CA ARG A 100 12.11 9.93 0.51
C ARG A 100 12.47 8.74 -0.36
N TYR A 101 11.56 8.38 -1.24
CA TYR A 101 11.80 7.44 -2.31
C TYR A 101 12.57 8.08 -3.46
N GLU A 102 13.57 7.37 -3.94
CA GLU A 102 14.33 7.67 -5.15
C GLU A 102 14.22 6.51 -6.13
N LEU A 103 14.24 6.79 -7.43
CA LEU A 103 14.36 5.74 -8.45
C LEU A 103 15.84 5.46 -8.72
N THR A 104 16.39 4.45 -8.06
CA THR A 104 17.76 3.94 -8.30
C THR A 104 17.78 2.83 -9.36
N GLY A 105 16.73 2.75 -10.18
CA GLY A 105 16.43 1.70 -11.14
C GLY A 105 14.93 1.72 -11.48
N ALA A 106 14.35 0.56 -11.84
CA ALA A 106 12.93 0.48 -12.17
C ALA A 106 11.99 0.62 -10.96
N LEU A 107 12.48 0.42 -9.73
CA LEU A 107 11.68 0.44 -8.51
C LEU A 107 12.12 1.53 -7.52
N PRO A 108 11.20 2.05 -6.68
CA PRO A 108 11.53 3.06 -5.69
C PRO A 108 12.36 2.49 -4.52
N THR A 109 13.41 3.20 -4.12
CA THR A 109 14.23 2.89 -2.94
C THR A 109 14.07 4.00 -1.92
N LEU A 110 13.73 3.64 -0.67
CA LEU A 110 13.55 4.61 0.42
C LEU A 110 14.91 5.00 1.00
N LYS A 111 15.21 6.29 1.07
CA LYS A 111 16.44 6.85 1.65
C LYS A 111 16.13 7.99 2.60
N LYS A 112 17.00 8.18 3.59
CA LYS A 112 16.93 9.32 4.50
C LYS A 112 17.59 10.52 3.84
N GLN A 113 16.96 11.69 3.90
CA GLN A 113 17.50 12.97 3.43
C GLN A 113 18.38 13.61 4.50
#